data_AF-A0A195CEB0-F1
#
_entry.id   AF-A0A195CEB0-F1
#
_cell.length_a   1.000
_cell.length_b   1.000
_cell.length_c   1.000
_cell.angle_alpha   90.00
_cell.angle_beta   90.00
_cell.angle_gamma   90.00
#
_symmetry.space_group_name_H-M   'P 1'
#
loop_
_entity.id
_entity.type
_entity.pdbx_description
1 polymer ?
#
loop_
_entity_poly.entity_id
_entity_poly.type
_entity_poly.pdbx_seq_one_letter_code
_entity_poly.pdbx_strand_id
1 'polypeptide(L)'
;MLKFPRLLVNHVKALATPTSSSNTDCLSQQTRVIAFIITYISHYHNTFILKRRHPVPLYKKNSKPQRLKTRHFIYDLVEDTNWRRKEFLDLILTQYVAGIGNIGTRVSLHPMVAYPKLLLPKLADYATPENIEKYTKLALDQGEDKPFSSGSVEKMMKYLSKKRISIMMSKDVPWTLEKWHIKVNFRKAGIYLPEDTITIPEKSISGPNLDIEGKEFYVTITINNREQVKVRCCLRHWTSDSSSQIQVDHSLPAEPIFPEDKPILDSLPSFYKERKKNI
;
A
#
# COMPACT_ATOMS: atom_id res chain seq x y z
N MET A 1 21.25 -44.89 -26.41
CA MET A 1 22.29 -43.89 -26.06
C MET A 1 21.77 -42.51 -26.43
N LEU A 2 21.24 -41.76 -25.46
CA LEU A 2 20.71 -40.41 -25.69
C LEU A 2 21.77 -39.38 -25.28
N LYS A 3 22.28 -38.63 -26.26
CA LYS A 3 23.23 -37.52 -26.05
C LYS A 3 22.44 -36.27 -25.69
N PHE A 4 22.66 -35.72 -24.50
CA PHE A 4 22.20 -34.36 -24.17
C PHE A 4 23.16 -33.33 -24.78
N PRO A 5 22.66 -32.28 -25.45
CA PRO A 5 23.52 -31.21 -25.94
C PRO A 5 23.97 -30.34 -24.76
N ARG A 6 25.26 -29.97 -24.76
CA ARG A 6 25.82 -28.98 -23.84
C ARG A 6 25.19 -27.63 -24.15
N LEU A 7 24.42 -27.09 -23.21
CA LEU A 7 23.98 -25.70 -23.26
C LEU A 7 25.22 -24.80 -23.12
N LEU A 8 25.66 -24.22 -24.23
CA LEU A 8 26.67 -23.18 -24.27
C LEU A 8 26.06 -21.91 -23.66
N VAL A 9 26.50 -21.60 -22.45
CA VAL A 9 26.37 -20.26 -21.85
C VAL A 9 27.10 -19.29 -22.77
N ASN A 10 26.37 -18.45 -23.52
CA ASN A 10 26.81 -17.17 -24.11
C ASN A 10 25.71 -16.54 -24.98
N HIS A 11 24.56 -16.16 -24.41
CA HIS A 11 23.55 -15.36 -25.13
C HIS A 11 23.53 -13.87 -24.72
N VAL A 12 24.38 -13.43 -23.80
CA VAL A 12 24.35 -12.06 -23.27
C VAL A 12 25.04 -11.04 -24.20
N LYS A 13 25.87 -11.48 -25.15
CA LYS A 13 26.63 -10.56 -26.03
C LYS A 13 25.90 -10.08 -27.29
N ALA A 14 24.73 -10.64 -27.61
CA ALA A 14 24.09 -10.41 -28.92
C ALA A 14 23.03 -9.29 -28.96
N LEU A 15 22.64 -8.70 -27.81
CA LEU A 15 21.55 -7.72 -27.75
C LEU A 15 22.00 -6.24 -27.72
N ALA A 16 23.30 -5.96 -27.86
CA ALA A 16 23.83 -4.61 -27.80
C ALA A 16 24.40 -4.16 -29.15
N THR A 17 23.54 -3.96 -30.15
CA THR A 17 23.86 -3.11 -31.32
C THR A 17 22.93 -1.91 -31.31
N PRO A 18 23.41 -0.71 -30.90
CA PRO A 18 22.61 0.50 -30.93
C PRO A 18 22.63 1.11 -32.34
N THR A 19 21.53 0.96 -33.07
CA THR A 19 21.19 1.82 -34.21
C THR A 19 20.41 3.02 -33.72
N SER A 20 21.10 4.11 -33.35
CA SER A 20 20.65 5.51 -33.54
C SER A 20 21.54 6.49 -32.78
N SER A 21 21.81 7.62 -33.43
CA SER A 21 22.69 8.71 -33.06
C SER A 21 22.08 9.71 -32.06
N SER A 22 22.50 9.64 -30.80
CA SER A 22 22.53 10.78 -29.86
C SER A 22 23.29 10.38 -28.58
N ASN A 23 24.44 10.99 -28.35
CA ASN A 23 25.32 10.64 -27.22
C ASN A 23 24.67 10.89 -25.84
N THR A 24 23.69 11.79 -25.77
CA THR A 24 22.94 12.12 -24.54
C THR A 24 21.93 11.04 -24.14
N ASP A 25 21.32 10.36 -25.12
CA ASP A 25 20.31 9.34 -24.84
C ASP A 25 20.96 8.01 -24.43
N CYS A 26 22.14 7.69 -24.98
CA CYS A 26 22.89 6.49 -24.62
C CYS A 26 23.30 6.47 -23.14
N LEU A 27 23.77 7.60 -22.60
CA LEU A 27 24.14 7.70 -21.18
C LEU A 27 22.92 7.59 -20.25
N SER A 28 21.78 8.18 -20.64
CA SER A 28 20.53 8.09 -19.89
C SER A 28 19.91 6.68 -19.95
N GLN A 29 20.04 5.99 -21.08
CA GLN A 29 19.63 4.59 -21.24
C GLN A 29 20.57 3.65 -20.50
N GLN A 30 21.89 3.88 -20.53
CA GLN A 30 22.86 3.12 -19.73
C GLN A 30 22.61 3.29 -18.23
N THR A 31 22.37 4.50 -17.73
CA THR A 31 22.02 4.70 -16.30
C THR A 31 20.69 4.05 -15.94
N ARG A 32 19.68 4.07 -16.82
CA ARG A 32 18.41 3.36 -16.61
C ARG A 32 18.56 1.85 -16.63
N VAL A 33 19.36 1.29 -17.54
CA VAL A 33 19.63 -0.15 -17.63
C VAL A 33 20.49 -0.64 -16.47
N ILE A 34 21.51 0.13 -16.06
CA ILE A 34 22.33 -0.17 -14.88
C ILE A 34 21.49 -0.10 -13.61
N ALA A 35 20.61 0.89 -13.46
CA ALA A 35 19.64 0.94 -12.37
C ALA A 35 18.66 -0.26 -12.41
N PHE A 36 18.17 -0.63 -13.59
CA PHE A 36 17.27 -1.78 -13.75
C PHE A 36 17.95 -3.11 -13.40
N ILE A 37 19.21 -3.29 -13.78
CA ILE A 37 19.99 -4.50 -13.49
C ILE A 37 20.37 -4.57 -12.00
N ILE A 38 20.78 -3.46 -11.38
CA ILE A 38 21.12 -3.44 -9.94
C ILE A 38 19.90 -3.72 -9.06
N THR A 39 18.69 -3.31 -9.50
CA THR A 39 17.44 -3.60 -8.78
C THR A 39 17.06 -5.09 -8.82
N TYR A 40 17.58 -5.86 -9.78
CA TYR A 40 17.30 -7.30 -9.95
C TYR A 40 18.33 -8.23 -9.32
N ILE A 41 19.40 -7.72 -8.71
CA ILE A 41 20.33 -8.53 -7.92
C ILE A 41 19.88 -8.52 -6.46
N SER A 42 18.62 -8.86 -6.21
CA SER A 42 18.33 -9.55 -4.95
C SER A 42 19.04 -10.90 -5.06
N HIS A 43 20.17 -11.06 -4.37
CA HIS A 43 20.81 -12.35 -4.21
C HIS A 43 19.72 -13.37 -3.83
N TYR A 44 19.38 -14.28 -4.75
CA TYR A 44 18.53 -15.41 -4.43
C TYR A 44 19.36 -16.31 -3.51
N HIS A 45 19.19 -16.13 -2.20
CA HIS A 45 19.80 -16.99 -1.19
C HIS A 45 19.11 -18.35 -1.20
N ASN A 46 19.41 -19.16 -2.22
CA ASN A 46 18.93 -20.52 -2.33
C ASN A 46 19.85 -21.43 -1.51
N THR A 47 19.68 -21.43 -0.19
CA THR A 47 20.43 -22.30 0.71
C THR A 47 19.69 -23.61 0.95
N PHE A 48 20.29 -24.73 0.56
CA PHE A 48 19.75 -26.06 0.86
C PHE A 48 20.52 -26.65 2.04
N ILE A 49 19.80 -27.05 3.08
CA ILE A 49 20.39 -27.78 4.20
C ILE A 49 20.38 -29.26 3.84
N LEU A 50 21.58 -29.81 3.68
CA LEU A 50 21.80 -31.18 3.24
C LEU A 50 22.41 -32.00 4.37
N LYS A 51 21.98 -33.26 4.49
CA LYS A 51 22.59 -34.25 5.39
C LYS A 51 23.26 -35.33 4.56
N ARG A 52 24.47 -35.73 4.95
CA ARG A 52 25.15 -36.87 4.32
C ARG A 52 24.38 -38.15 4.61
N ARG A 53 24.05 -38.90 3.57
CA ARG A 53 23.38 -40.19 3.68
C ARG A 53 24.24 -41.23 4.41
N HIS A 54 25.55 -41.21 4.13
CA HIS A 54 26.53 -42.07 4.77
C HIS A 54 27.36 -41.28 5.80
N PRO A 55 27.36 -41.68 7.09
CA PRO A 55 28.10 -40.97 8.12
C PRO A 55 29.62 -41.11 7.93
N VAL A 56 30.34 -40.06 8.30
CA VAL A 56 31.81 -40.05 8.29
C VAL A 56 32.31 -40.70 9.57
N PRO A 57 33.33 -41.58 9.52
CA PRO A 57 33.92 -42.15 10.73
C PRO A 57 34.51 -41.04 11.61
N LEU A 58 34.33 -41.20 12.92
CA LEU A 58 34.89 -40.28 13.91
C LEU A 58 36.41 -40.40 13.91
N TYR A 59 37.09 -39.26 14.04
CA TYR A 59 38.53 -39.18 14.21
C TYR A 59 38.85 -38.71 15.64
N LYS A 60 40.08 -38.95 16.11
CA LYS A 60 40.49 -38.57 17.47
C LYS A 60 40.41 -37.04 17.63
N LYS A 61 40.05 -36.57 18.83
CA LYS A 61 40.06 -35.14 19.17
C LYS A 61 41.44 -34.54 18.84
N ASN A 62 41.46 -33.38 18.17
CA ASN A 62 42.66 -32.68 17.69
C ASN A 62 43.53 -33.43 16.65
N SER A 63 43.07 -34.57 16.13
CA SER A 63 43.74 -35.22 15.00
C SER A 63 43.20 -34.70 13.66
N LYS A 64 43.98 -34.86 12.59
CA LYS A 64 43.53 -34.46 11.25
C LYS A 64 42.35 -35.34 10.82
N PRO A 65 41.27 -34.74 10.27
CA PRO A 65 40.13 -35.51 9.79
C PRO A 65 40.56 -36.41 8.64
N GLN A 66 39.98 -37.61 8.59
CA GLN A 66 40.27 -38.56 7.53
C GLN A 66 39.70 -38.08 6.19
N ARG A 67 40.39 -38.40 5.09
CA ARG A 67 39.95 -38.06 3.74
C ARG A 67 38.57 -38.68 3.45
N LEU A 68 37.64 -37.87 2.97
CA LEU A 68 36.30 -38.30 2.60
C LEU A 68 36.34 -39.19 1.36
N LYS A 69 35.55 -40.26 1.38
CA LYS A 69 35.34 -41.18 0.24
C LYS A 69 34.14 -40.71 -0.59
N THR A 70 34.06 -41.17 -1.83
CA THR A 70 32.97 -40.84 -2.78
C THR A 70 31.58 -41.03 -2.18
N ARG A 71 31.36 -42.12 -1.44
CA ARG A 71 30.08 -42.40 -0.75
C ARG A 71 29.64 -41.30 0.23
N HIS A 72 30.57 -40.52 0.79
CA HIS A 72 30.25 -39.44 1.75
C HIS A 72 29.80 -38.15 1.05
N PHE A 73 29.86 -38.07 -0.28
CA PHE A 73 29.35 -36.95 -1.08
C PHE A 73 27.92 -37.20 -1.59
N ILE A 74 27.26 -38.24 -1.10
CA ILE A 74 25.83 -38.49 -1.34
C ILE A 74 25.05 -37.80 -0.22
N TYR A 75 24.16 -36.90 -0.61
CA TYR A 75 23.40 -36.05 0.29
C TYR A 75 21.89 -36.27 0.13
N ASP A 76 21.20 -36.24 1.25
CA ASP A 76 19.76 -36.19 1.33
C ASP A 76 19.33 -34.76 1.69
N LEU A 77 18.30 -34.23 1.02
CA LEU A 77 17.75 -32.91 1.31
C LEU A 77 16.99 -32.97 2.64
N VAL A 78 17.45 -32.18 3.62
CA VAL A 78 16.76 -32.05 4.90
C VAL A 78 15.76 -30.91 4.83
N GLU A 79 16.21 -29.76 4.32
CA GLU A 79 15.40 -28.56 4.34
C GLU A 79 15.78 -27.58 3.24
N ASP A 80 14.75 -26.98 2.64
CA ASP A 80 14.88 -25.87 1.71
C ASP A 80 14.55 -24.56 2.44
N THR A 81 15.52 -23.65 2.54
CA THR A 81 15.29 -22.36 3.19
C THR A 81 14.40 -21.43 2.38
N ASN A 82 14.19 -21.70 1.09
CA ASN A 82 13.35 -20.87 0.23
C ASN A 82 11.88 -20.90 0.64
N TRP A 83 11.43 -22.02 1.20
CA TRP A 83 10.05 -22.20 1.66
C TRP A 83 9.81 -21.70 3.08
N ARG A 84 10.88 -21.41 3.82
CA ARG A 84 10.77 -20.78 5.13
C ARG A 84 10.20 -19.37 4.96
N ARG A 85 9.21 -19.03 5.79
CA ARG A 85 8.70 -17.67 5.87
C ARG A 85 9.83 -16.77 6.36
N LYS A 86 10.09 -15.70 5.62
CA LYS A 86 11.08 -14.70 6.03
C LYS A 86 10.53 -13.91 7.21
N GLU A 87 11.36 -13.70 8.21
CA GLU A 87 11.00 -12.90 9.37
C GLU A 87 10.82 -11.43 8.97
N PHE A 88 9.97 -10.73 9.71
CA PHE A 88 9.80 -9.29 9.52
C PHE A 88 11.05 -8.56 9.98
N LEU A 89 11.40 -7.50 9.26
CA LEU A 89 12.56 -6.68 9.54
C LEU A 89 12.14 -5.43 10.30
N ASP A 90 12.77 -5.21 11.45
CA ASP A 90 12.55 -4.04 12.29
C ASP A 90 13.43 -2.87 11.85
N LEU A 91 12.77 -1.78 11.49
CA LEU A 91 13.38 -0.56 10.97
C LEU A 91 12.91 0.67 11.74
N ILE A 92 13.67 1.75 11.62
CA ILE A 92 13.33 3.08 12.10
C ILE A 92 13.42 4.09 10.96
N LEU A 93 12.38 4.91 10.81
CA LEU A 93 12.30 5.88 9.72
C LEU A 93 13.21 7.08 9.97
N THR A 94 14.02 7.43 8.98
CA THR A 94 14.89 8.62 9.00
C THR A 94 14.18 9.85 8.46
N GLN A 95 13.22 9.65 7.56
CA GLN A 95 12.42 10.68 6.90
C GLN A 95 10.92 10.33 7.00
N TYR A 96 10.06 11.30 6.74
CA TYR A 96 8.63 11.01 6.55
C TYR A 96 8.45 10.14 5.30
N VAL A 97 7.72 9.04 5.43
CA VAL A 97 7.40 8.15 4.31
C VAL A 97 5.89 7.98 4.21
N ALA A 98 5.39 8.32 3.02
CA ALA A 98 3.97 8.32 2.67
C ALA A 98 3.28 6.99 3.05
N GLY A 99 2.25 7.09 3.89
CA GLY A 99 1.46 5.97 4.38
C GLY A 99 2.20 4.97 5.29
N ILE A 100 3.44 5.22 5.71
CA ILE A 100 4.18 4.36 6.63
C ILE A 100 4.33 5.06 7.98
N GLY A 101 4.90 6.27 8.01
CA GLY A 101 5.20 6.93 9.28
C GLY A 101 6.02 8.20 9.16
N ASN A 102 6.13 8.87 10.29
CA ASN A 102 6.99 10.04 10.49
C ASN A 102 8.39 9.60 10.91
N ILE A 103 9.30 10.57 10.98
CA ILE A 103 10.66 10.40 11.47
C ILE A 103 10.66 9.78 12.87
N GLY A 104 11.57 8.84 13.13
CA GLY A 104 11.69 8.14 14.41
C GLY A 104 10.64 7.06 14.67
N THR A 105 9.70 6.82 13.74
CA THR A 105 8.71 5.74 13.89
C THR A 105 9.38 4.38 13.69
N ARG A 106 9.19 3.46 14.65
CA ARG A 106 9.60 2.05 14.51
C ARG A 106 8.57 1.28 13.68
N VAL A 107 9.05 0.53 12.69
CA VAL A 107 8.20 -0.17 11.72
C VAL A 107 8.76 -1.57 11.48
N SER A 108 7.89 -2.59 11.49
CA SER A 108 8.25 -3.97 11.15
C SER A 108 7.64 -4.36 9.80
N LEU A 109 8.47 -4.68 8.80
CA LEU A 109 8.03 -4.93 7.43
C LEU A 109 8.69 -6.18 6.84
N HIS A 110 7.98 -6.84 5.92
CA HIS A 110 8.54 -7.99 5.22
C HIS A 110 9.78 -7.56 4.38
N PRO A 111 10.89 -8.31 4.39
CA PRO A 111 12.15 -7.91 3.74
C PRO A 111 12.00 -7.54 2.26
N MET A 112 11.11 -8.24 1.54
CA MET A 112 10.81 -7.97 0.13
C MET A 112 10.31 -6.53 -0.13
N VAL A 113 9.63 -5.93 0.86
CA VAL A 113 9.15 -4.55 0.79
C VAL A 113 10.20 -3.61 1.40
N ALA A 114 10.78 -3.99 2.53
CA ALA A 114 11.70 -3.18 3.32
C ALA A 114 12.98 -2.80 2.55
N TYR A 115 13.65 -3.78 1.91
CA TYR A 115 14.90 -3.51 1.20
C TYR A 115 14.76 -2.51 0.05
N PRO A 116 13.92 -2.77 -0.98
CA PRO A 116 13.85 -1.88 -2.13
C PRO A 116 13.17 -0.55 -1.83
N LYS A 117 12.17 -0.51 -0.93
CA LYS A 117 11.39 0.71 -0.69
C LYS A 117 11.95 1.60 0.41
N LEU A 118 12.67 1.06 1.39
CA LEU A 118 13.11 1.84 2.55
C LEU A 118 14.63 1.91 2.67
N LEU A 119 15.30 0.75 2.73
CA LEU A 119 16.74 0.71 3.00
C LEU A 119 17.58 1.17 1.80
N LEU A 120 17.25 0.70 0.60
CA LEU A 120 17.98 1.07 -0.62
C LEU A 120 17.94 2.58 -0.90
N PRO A 121 16.78 3.26 -0.80
CA PRO A 121 16.72 4.73 -0.88
C PRO A 121 17.13 5.46 0.41
N LYS A 122 17.54 4.74 1.46
CA LYS A 122 17.93 5.31 2.78
C LYS A 122 16.84 6.13 3.48
N LEU A 123 15.58 5.73 3.31
CA LEU A 123 14.43 6.31 4.01
C LEU A 123 14.23 5.73 5.42
N ALA A 124 14.89 4.62 5.71
CA ALA A 124 14.89 3.98 7.02
C ALA A 124 16.25 3.32 7.29
N ASP A 125 16.57 3.19 8.57
CA ASP A 125 17.72 2.46 9.08
C ASP A 125 17.26 1.24 9.90
N TYR A 126 18.18 0.32 10.17
CA TYR A 126 17.92 -0.79 11.09
C TYR A 126 17.62 -0.26 12.50
N ALA A 127 16.68 -0.91 13.18
CA ALA A 127 16.31 -0.61 14.55
C ALA A 127 17.34 -1.14 15.58
N THR A 128 18.59 -0.69 15.46
CA THR A 128 19.62 -0.89 16.51
C THR A 128 19.34 0.06 17.69
N PRO A 129 19.75 -0.29 18.92
CA PRO A 129 19.49 0.55 20.10
C PRO A 129 20.03 1.98 19.92
N GLU A 130 21.23 2.12 19.35
CA GLU A 130 21.86 3.41 19.05
C GLU A 130 21.04 4.26 18.06
N ASN A 131 20.50 3.64 17.00
CA ASN A 131 19.68 4.34 16.02
C ASN A 131 18.33 4.74 16.61
N ILE A 132 17.75 3.89 17.45
CA ILE A 132 16.47 4.18 18.13
C ILE A 132 16.62 5.43 18.99
N GLU A 133 17.67 5.53 19.81
CA GLU A 133 17.90 6.72 20.62
C GLU A 133 18.17 7.96 19.78
N LYS A 134 18.93 7.83 18.70
CA LYS A 134 19.24 8.94 17.80
C LYS A 134 17.99 9.53 17.13
N TYR A 135 17.15 8.68 16.54
CA TYR A 135 15.99 9.15 15.77
C TYR A 135 14.79 9.49 16.65
N THR A 136 14.68 8.94 17.86
CA THR A 136 13.66 9.39 18.82
C THR A 136 13.94 10.81 19.32
N LYS A 137 15.21 11.16 19.60
CA LYS A 137 15.61 12.55 19.89
C LYS A 137 15.26 13.51 18.75
N LEU A 138 15.61 13.15 17.52
CA LEU A 138 15.27 13.95 16.33
C LEU A 138 13.75 14.11 16.13
N ALA A 139 12.95 13.08 16.47
CA ALA A 139 11.50 13.15 16.37
C ALA A 139 10.84 14.02 17.46
N LEU A 140 11.50 14.20 18.60
CA LEU A 140 11.09 15.13 19.65
C LEU A 140 11.41 16.57 19.26
N ASP A 141 12.61 16.81 18.70
CA ASP A 141 13.03 18.15 18.24
C ASP A 141 12.09 18.69 17.16
N GLN A 142 11.56 17.81 16.28
CA GLN A 142 10.59 18.19 15.25
C GLN A 142 9.17 18.45 15.79
N GLY A 143 8.88 18.13 17.05
CA GLY A 143 7.65 18.50 17.79
C GLY A 143 6.38 18.62 16.95
N GLU A 144 6.08 19.85 16.54
CA GLU A 144 4.86 20.28 15.83
C GLU A 144 4.96 20.26 14.29
N ASP A 145 6.18 20.29 13.74
CA ASP A 145 6.48 20.29 12.29
C ASP A 145 6.27 18.94 11.62
N LYS A 146 5.65 17.99 12.33
CA LYS A 146 5.28 16.68 11.79
C LYS A 146 4.24 16.86 10.67
N PRO A 147 4.46 16.28 9.47
CA PRO A 147 3.58 16.51 8.33
C PRO A 147 2.16 15.94 8.56
N PHE A 148 2.07 14.81 9.27
CA PHE A 148 0.81 14.20 9.65
C PHE A 148 0.81 13.80 11.12
N SER A 149 -0.37 13.77 11.73
CA SER A 149 -0.60 13.31 13.10
C SER A 149 -0.22 11.84 13.28
N SER A 150 -0.42 11.01 12.26
CA SER A 150 -0.02 9.60 12.26
C SER A 150 0.37 9.11 10.86
N GLY A 151 1.20 8.06 10.82
CA GLY A 151 1.63 7.43 9.55
C GLY A 151 0.50 6.85 8.70
N SER A 152 -0.65 6.53 9.31
CA SER A 152 -1.80 5.96 8.61
C SER A 152 -2.79 7.00 8.08
N VAL A 153 -2.69 8.26 8.52
CA VAL A 153 -3.65 9.30 8.14
C VAL A 153 -3.71 9.48 6.64
N GLU A 154 -2.57 9.63 5.97
CA GLU A 154 -2.55 9.84 4.51
C GLU A 154 -3.25 8.72 3.74
N LYS A 155 -3.05 7.45 4.14
CA LYS A 155 -3.76 6.30 3.57
C LYS A 155 -5.26 6.40 3.78
N MET A 156 -5.68 6.81 4.98
CA MET A 156 -7.08 7.01 5.33
C MET A 156 -7.71 8.16 4.54
N MET A 157 -7.03 9.30 4.42
CA MET A 157 -7.47 10.43 3.58
C MET A 157 -7.69 9.97 2.15
N LYS A 158 -6.70 9.29 1.56
CA LYS A 158 -6.77 8.76 0.19
C LYS A 158 -7.87 7.72 0.00
N TYR A 159 -8.16 6.93 1.03
CA TYR A 159 -9.24 5.95 1.03
C TYR A 159 -10.62 6.64 1.08
N LEU A 160 -10.80 7.57 2.02
CA LEU A 160 -12.05 8.30 2.21
C LEU A 160 -12.37 9.22 1.03
N SER A 161 -11.40 9.95 0.47
CA SER A 161 -11.62 10.83 -0.67
C SER A 161 -12.09 10.10 -1.93
N LYS A 162 -11.73 8.82 -2.09
CA LYS A 162 -12.18 7.99 -3.23
C LYS A 162 -13.53 7.32 -2.98
N LYS A 163 -13.99 7.28 -1.73
CA LYS A 163 -15.21 6.60 -1.37
C LYS A 163 -16.39 7.52 -1.69
N ARG A 164 -17.41 6.94 -2.33
CA ARG A 164 -18.73 7.56 -2.47
C ARG A 164 -19.68 6.83 -1.53
N ILE A 165 -20.24 7.55 -0.56
CA ILE A 165 -21.08 6.96 0.49
C ILE A 165 -22.53 7.30 0.19
N SER A 166 -23.38 6.28 0.15
CA SER A 166 -24.82 6.50 -0.01
C SER A 166 -25.46 6.72 1.35
N ILE A 167 -26.16 7.84 1.48
CA ILE A 167 -26.90 8.22 2.66
C ILE A 167 -28.34 7.83 2.42
N MET A 168 -28.76 6.76 3.08
CA MET A 168 -30.12 6.22 2.98
C MET A 168 -31.02 6.95 3.97
N MET A 169 -32.03 7.64 3.46
CA MET A 169 -33.05 8.35 4.24
C MET A 169 -34.45 7.83 3.91
N SER A 170 -35.43 8.01 4.80
CA SER A 170 -36.80 7.57 4.54
C SER A 170 -37.45 8.36 3.40
N LYS A 171 -38.26 7.70 2.56
CA LYS A 171 -39.14 8.38 1.59
C LYS A 171 -40.43 8.90 2.23
N ASP A 172 -40.93 8.21 3.24
CA ASP A 172 -42.29 8.41 3.75
C ASP A 172 -42.34 9.37 4.94
N VAL A 173 -41.23 9.45 5.68
CA VAL A 173 -41.12 10.25 6.90
C VAL A 173 -40.27 11.48 6.60
N PRO A 174 -40.72 12.71 6.94
CA PRO A 174 -39.90 13.90 6.77
C PRO A 174 -38.66 13.83 7.68
N TRP A 175 -37.51 14.24 7.14
CA TRP A 175 -36.23 14.17 7.83
C TRP A 175 -35.38 15.39 7.54
N THR A 176 -34.55 15.73 8.52
CA THR A 176 -33.51 16.76 8.43
C THR A 176 -32.16 16.08 8.61
N LEU A 177 -31.22 16.35 7.71
CA LEU A 177 -29.91 15.70 7.78
C LEU A 177 -29.13 16.18 9.01
N GLU A 178 -28.72 15.22 9.84
CA GLU A 178 -27.98 15.45 11.09
C GLU A 178 -26.75 14.56 11.17
N LYS A 179 -25.88 14.78 12.16
CA LYS A 179 -24.60 14.07 12.28
C LYS A 179 -24.79 12.57 12.50
N TRP A 180 -25.80 12.17 13.28
CA TRP A 180 -26.08 10.77 13.55
C TRP A 180 -26.54 10.01 12.29
N HIS A 181 -27.30 10.66 11.40
CA HIS A 181 -27.71 10.11 10.11
C HIS A 181 -26.48 9.72 9.26
N ILE A 182 -25.47 10.59 9.23
CA ILE A 182 -24.21 10.35 8.53
C ILE A 182 -23.46 9.21 9.21
N LYS A 183 -23.29 9.25 10.54
CA LYS A 183 -22.62 8.20 11.32
C LYS A 183 -23.21 6.80 11.07
N VAL A 184 -24.53 6.65 11.05
CA VAL A 184 -25.19 5.36 10.78
C VAL A 184 -24.90 4.87 9.36
N ASN A 185 -24.95 5.76 8.36
CA ASN A 185 -24.67 5.39 6.97
C ASN A 185 -23.18 5.06 6.74
N PHE A 186 -22.27 5.77 7.39
CA PHE A 186 -20.84 5.43 7.40
C PHE A 186 -20.60 4.07 8.04
N ARG A 187 -21.29 3.76 9.16
CA ARG A 187 -21.24 2.43 9.79
C ARG A 187 -21.74 1.35 8.85
N LYS A 188 -22.84 1.59 8.10
CA LYS A 188 -23.34 0.69 7.05
C LYS A 188 -22.31 0.48 5.94
N ALA A 189 -21.50 1.49 5.63
CA ALA A 189 -20.37 1.39 4.69
C ALA A 189 -19.11 0.74 5.27
N GLY A 190 -19.13 0.32 6.54
CA GLY A 190 -18.00 -0.31 7.25
C GLY A 190 -16.99 0.67 7.85
N ILE A 191 -17.34 1.95 7.97
CA ILE A 191 -16.48 3.00 8.53
C ILE A 191 -17.08 3.44 9.86
N TYR A 192 -16.32 3.30 10.94
CA TYR A 192 -16.74 3.77 12.26
C TYR A 192 -16.33 5.22 12.46
N LEU A 193 -17.29 6.09 12.83
CA LEU A 193 -17.07 7.53 12.95
C LEU A 193 -17.84 8.11 14.15
N PRO A 194 -17.20 8.84 15.07
CA PRO A 194 -17.89 9.59 16.12
C PRO A 194 -18.48 10.91 15.58
N GLU A 195 -19.52 11.43 16.22
CA GLU A 195 -20.26 12.60 15.70
C GLU A 195 -19.45 13.89 15.76
N ASP A 196 -18.56 14.01 16.74
CA ASP A 196 -17.71 15.20 16.93
C ASP A 196 -16.75 15.44 15.76
N THR A 197 -16.40 14.38 15.03
CA THR A 197 -15.49 14.45 13.87
C THR A 197 -16.19 14.84 12.57
N ILE A 198 -17.52 14.90 12.57
CA ILE A 198 -18.33 15.14 11.36
C ILE A 198 -18.71 16.62 11.29
N THR A 199 -18.36 17.25 10.18
CA THR A 199 -18.81 18.59 9.80
C THR A 199 -19.71 18.51 8.56
N ILE A 200 -20.98 18.89 8.75
CA ILE A 200 -22.02 18.93 7.73
C ILE A 200 -21.97 20.31 7.05
N PRO A 201 -22.30 20.42 5.75
CA PRO A 201 -22.52 21.73 5.12
C PRO A 201 -23.55 22.56 5.90
N GLU A 202 -23.36 23.88 5.93
CA GLU A 202 -24.22 24.82 6.67
C GLU A 202 -25.67 24.81 6.18
N LYS A 203 -25.89 24.47 4.91
CA LYS A 203 -27.22 24.38 4.31
C LYS A 203 -27.90 23.09 4.76
N SER A 204 -29.02 23.23 5.45
CA SER A 204 -29.84 22.10 5.88
C SER A 204 -30.44 21.38 4.67
N ILE A 205 -30.13 20.08 4.55
CA ILE A 205 -30.75 19.21 3.55
C ILE A 205 -31.95 18.56 4.23
N SER A 206 -33.15 18.85 3.71
CA SER A 206 -34.41 18.31 4.22
C SER A 206 -35.14 17.55 3.11
N GLY A 207 -35.75 16.42 3.49
CA GLY A 207 -36.60 15.60 2.63
C GLY A 207 -37.98 15.40 3.24
N PRO A 208 -38.90 14.73 2.52
CA PRO A 208 -38.66 13.85 1.39
C PRO A 208 -38.96 14.55 0.05
N ASN A 209 -37.91 14.80 -0.73
CA ASN A 209 -38.01 15.43 -2.06
C ASN A 209 -37.36 14.49 -3.09
N LEU A 210 -38.14 13.99 -4.04
CA LEU A 210 -37.63 13.10 -5.10
C LEU A 210 -36.55 13.77 -5.96
N ASP A 211 -36.57 15.09 -6.07
CA ASP A 211 -35.56 15.85 -6.81
C ASP A 211 -34.16 15.76 -6.20
N ILE A 212 -34.05 15.41 -4.92
CA ILE A 212 -32.75 15.26 -4.24
C ILE A 212 -32.22 13.83 -4.39
N GLU A 213 -33.03 12.90 -4.93
CA GLU A 213 -32.63 11.52 -5.15
C GLU A 213 -31.43 11.43 -6.09
N GLY A 214 -30.42 10.69 -5.67
CA GLY A 214 -29.22 10.47 -6.45
C GLY A 214 -28.27 11.67 -6.47
N LYS A 215 -28.63 12.83 -5.92
CA LYS A 215 -27.76 14.01 -5.91
C LYS A 215 -26.62 13.89 -4.91
N GLU A 216 -25.52 14.59 -5.21
CA GLU A 216 -24.28 14.57 -4.44
C GLU A 216 -24.09 15.81 -3.55
N PHE A 217 -23.49 15.60 -2.39
CA PHE A 217 -22.96 16.66 -1.55
C PHE A 217 -21.70 16.14 -0.86
N TYR A 218 -20.90 17.01 -0.27
CA TYR A 218 -19.73 16.59 0.49
C TYR A 218 -19.93 16.73 1.99
N VAL A 219 -19.28 15.87 2.74
CA VAL A 219 -19.16 15.94 4.20
C VAL A 219 -17.68 16.07 4.53
N THR A 220 -17.34 16.96 5.46
CA THR A 220 -15.97 17.12 5.93
C THR A 220 -15.77 16.28 7.20
N ILE A 221 -14.70 15.49 7.21
CA ILE A 221 -14.34 14.59 8.31
C ILE A 221 -13.02 15.05 8.86
N THR A 222 -12.99 15.32 10.17
CA THR A 222 -11.77 15.70 10.88
C THR A 222 -11.12 14.46 11.51
N ILE A 223 -9.88 14.18 11.14
CA ILE A 223 -9.06 13.09 11.65
C ILE A 223 -8.12 13.69 12.71
N ASN A 224 -8.12 13.10 13.92
CA ASN A 224 -7.24 13.48 15.03
C ASN A 224 -7.21 15.00 15.33
N ASN A 225 -8.31 15.71 15.09
CA ASN A 225 -8.46 17.16 15.26
C ASN A 225 -7.46 18.03 14.47
N ARG A 226 -6.70 17.47 13.52
CA ARG A 226 -5.69 18.19 12.73
C ARG A 226 -5.96 18.10 11.23
N GLU A 227 -6.19 16.91 10.71
CA GLU A 227 -6.40 16.72 9.27
C GLU A 227 -7.88 16.71 8.91
N GLN A 228 -8.24 17.33 7.79
CA GLN A 228 -9.62 17.35 7.30
C GLN A 228 -9.71 16.67 5.93
N VAL A 229 -10.77 15.89 5.74
CA VAL A 229 -11.03 15.14 4.50
C VAL A 229 -12.45 15.39 4.04
N LYS A 230 -12.61 15.82 2.80
CA LYS A 230 -13.91 15.93 2.15
C LYS A 230 -14.27 14.60 1.50
N VAL A 231 -15.47 14.09 1.80
CA VAL A 231 -15.98 12.80 1.32
C VAL A 231 -17.26 13.03 0.52
N ARG A 232 -17.34 12.38 -0.66
CA ARG A 232 -18.53 12.44 -1.51
C ARG A 232 -19.65 11.59 -0.91
N CYS A 233 -20.78 12.23 -0.68
CA CYS A 233 -21.99 11.60 -0.19
C CYS A 233 -23.10 11.76 -1.23
N CYS A 234 -23.86 10.69 -1.45
CA CYS A 234 -24.98 10.68 -2.39
C CYS A 234 -26.25 10.35 -1.61
N LEU A 235 -27.26 11.19 -1.73
CA LEU A 235 -28.53 10.96 -1.05
C LEU A 235 -29.35 9.89 -1.78
N ARG A 236 -29.92 8.96 -1.02
CA ARG A 236 -30.86 7.96 -1.52
C ARG A 236 -32.05 7.79 -0.59
N HIS A 237 -33.24 7.73 -1.16
CA HIS A 237 -34.45 7.42 -0.46
C HIS A 237 -34.59 5.90 -0.30
N TRP A 238 -34.97 5.49 0.90
CA TRP A 238 -35.28 4.14 1.28
C TRP A 238 -36.79 4.00 1.37
N THR A 239 -37.30 2.94 0.75
CA THR A 239 -38.71 2.54 0.81
C THR A 239 -38.76 1.03 0.92
N SER A 240 -39.73 0.52 1.68
CA SER A 240 -39.97 -0.93 1.80
C SER A 240 -40.43 -1.54 0.47
N ASP A 241 -41.18 -0.76 -0.31
CA ASP A 241 -41.71 -1.19 -1.60
C ASP A 241 -40.62 -1.20 -2.66
N SER A 242 -40.17 -2.40 -3.01
CA SER A 242 -39.12 -2.63 -4.01
C SER A 242 -39.42 -2.00 -5.38
N SER A 243 -40.70 -1.91 -5.78
CA SER A 243 -41.14 -1.29 -7.03
C SER A 243 -40.96 0.23 -7.08
N SER A 244 -40.93 0.87 -5.90
CA SER A 244 -40.80 2.32 -5.78
C SER A 244 -39.35 2.79 -5.62
N GLN A 245 -38.39 1.86 -5.58
CA GLN A 245 -36.98 2.15 -5.48
C GLN A 245 -36.43 2.59 -6.84
N ILE A 246 -35.94 3.83 -6.88
CA ILE A 246 -35.30 4.37 -8.09
C ILE A 246 -33.91 3.75 -8.21
N GLN A 247 -33.66 3.08 -9.33
CA GLN A 247 -32.33 2.56 -9.65
C GLN A 247 -31.44 3.70 -10.16
N VAL A 248 -30.65 4.27 -9.25
CA VAL A 248 -29.61 5.24 -9.61
C VAL A 248 -28.31 4.48 -9.89
N ASP A 249 -27.76 4.62 -11.09
CA ASP A 249 -26.48 4.01 -11.43
C ASP A 249 -25.38 4.55 -10.50
N HIS A 250 -24.71 3.64 -9.81
CA HIS A 250 -23.66 3.99 -8.87
C HIS A 250 -22.32 4.32 -9.52
N SER A 251 -22.23 4.12 -10.82
CA SER A 251 -21.01 4.26 -11.61
C SER A 251 -20.86 5.67 -12.18
N LEU A 252 -21.97 6.39 -12.36
CA LEU A 252 -21.99 7.71 -12.98
C LEU A 252 -21.83 8.84 -11.94
N PRO A 253 -21.15 9.94 -12.30
CA PRO A 253 -21.11 11.13 -11.46
C PRO A 253 -22.52 11.72 -11.39
N ALA A 254 -22.96 12.03 -10.18
CA ALA A 254 -24.28 12.61 -9.98
C ALA A 254 -24.24 14.13 -9.88
N GLU A 255 -25.38 14.75 -10.17
CA GLU A 255 -25.54 16.19 -10.01
C GLU A 255 -25.46 16.59 -8.55
N PRO A 256 -24.78 17.70 -8.20
CA PRO A 256 -24.78 18.14 -6.83
C PRO A 256 -26.11 18.72 -6.39
N ILE A 257 -26.42 18.54 -5.11
CA ILE A 257 -27.55 19.16 -4.41
C ILE A 257 -27.44 20.68 -4.48
N PHE A 258 -26.24 21.20 -4.22
CA PHE A 258 -25.94 22.63 -4.27
C PHE A 258 -25.03 22.95 -5.46
N PRO A 259 -25.41 23.88 -6.35
CA PRO A 259 -24.59 24.21 -7.51
C PRO A 259 -23.22 24.80 -7.14
N GLU A 260 -23.11 25.43 -5.96
CA GLU A 260 -21.86 25.98 -5.41
C GLU A 260 -20.81 24.90 -5.07
N ASP A 261 -21.26 23.67 -4.81
CA ASP A 261 -20.39 22.56 -4.38
C ASP A 261 -19.77 21.81 -5.58
N LYS A 262 -20.23 22.09 -6.80
CA LYS A 262 -19.69 21.55 -8.07
C LYS A 262 -18.16 21.57 -8.14
N PRO A 263 -17.47 22.73 -8.00
CA PRO A 263 -16.02 22.79 -8.10
C PRO A 263 -15.30 21.94 -7.05
N ILE A 264 -15.86 21.85 -5.84
CA ILE A 264 -15.28 21.04 -4.76
C ILE A 264 -15.43 19.56 -5.08
N LEU A 265 -16.61 19.13 -5.53
CA LEU A 265 -16.86 17.75 -5.89
C LEU A 265 -16.01 17.32 -7.08
N ASP A 266 -15.86 18.17 -8.10
CA ASP A 266 -15.04 17.89 -9.28
C ASP A 266 -13.54 17.76 -8.93
N SER A 267 -13.06 18.53 -7.93
CA SER A 267 -11.67 18.44 -7.46
C SER A 267 -11.32 17.11 -6.77
N LEU A 268 -12.33 16.39 -6.27
CA LEU A 268 -12.12 15.13 -5.57
C LEU A 268 -11.71 14.01 -6.54
N PRO A 269 -10.97 12.99 -6.08
CA PRO A 269 -10.58 11.89 -6.94
C PRO A 269 -11.82 11.09 -7.39
N SER A 270 -11.83 10.67 -8.66
CA SER A 270 -12.90 9.81 -9.16
C SER A 270 -13.04 8.53 -8.35
N PHE A 271 -14.27 8.20 -7.96
CA PHE A 271 -14.62 6.96 -7.27
C PHE A 271 -14.61 5.77 -8.22
N TYR A 272 -14.80 6.00 -9.52
CA TYR A 272 -14.78 4.99 -10.57
C TYR A 272 -13.43 5.01 -11.29
N LYS A 273 -12.72 3.89 -11.23
CA LYS A 273 -11.59 3.63 -12.11
C LYS A 273 -12.06 2.69 -13.21
N GLU A 274 -12.16 3.20 -14.43
CA GLU A 274 -12.21 2.33 -15.59
C GLU A 274 -11.02 1.37 -15.51
N ARG A 275 -11.32 0.06 -15.47
CA ARG A 275 -10.27 -0.94 -15.66
C ARG A 275 -9.81 -0.78 -17.10
N LYS A 276 -8.67 -0.13 -17.32
CA LYS A 276 -8.00 -0.16 -18.63
C LYS A 276 -7.86 -1.63 -19.01
N LYS A 277 -8.60 -2.05 -20.03
CA LYS A 277 -8.38 -3.34 -20.69
C LYS A 277 -7.02 -3.21 -21.36
N ASN A 278 -5.98 -3.76 -20.73
CA ASN A 278 -4.71 -3.94 -21.39
C ASN A 278 -4.97 -4.96 -22.51
N ILE A 279 -4.97 -4.48 -23.75
CA ILE A 279 -4.97 -5.30 -24.97
C ILE A 279 -3.54 -5.79 -25.19
#